data_AF-A0A3S1CWR8-F1
#
_entry.id   AF-A0A3S1CWR8-F1
#
_cell.length_a   1.000
_cell.length_b   1.000
_cell.length_c   1.000
_cell.angle_alpha   90.00
_cell.angle_beta   90.00
_cell.angle_gamma   90.00
#
_symmetry.space_group_name_H-M   'P 1'
#
loop_
_entity.id
_entity.type
_entity.pdbx_description
1 polymer ?
#
loop_
_entity_poly.entity_id
_entity_poly.type
_entity_poly.pdbx_seq_one_letter_code
_entity_poly.pdbx_strand_id
1 'polypeptide(L)'
;MALQVDIIPATGTDYFTTNIEDGIALADQALREEIAARHPEAWRRIEARRAFMTEVLGIRLRPEVLPFSNIPAVLPPFWLSRNSAMAVASR
;
A
#
# COMPACT_ATOMS: atom_id res chain seq x y z
N MET A 1 0.20 14.13 9.34
CA MET A 1 1.50 13.44 9.55
C MET A 1 1.66 12.38 8.48
N ALA A 2 2.82 12.26 7.84
CA ALA A 2 3.12 11.14 6.94
C ALA A 2 3.86 10.05 7.70
N LEU A 3 3.55 8.79 7.43
CA LEU A 3 4.11 7.61 8.08
C LEU A 3 4.53 6.60 7.01
N GLN A 4 5.73 6.05 7.17
CA GLN A 4 6.17 4.86 6.47
C GLN A 4 5.62 3.62 7.20
N VAL A 5 5.23 2.60 6.44
CA VAL A 5 4.63 1.36 6.94
C VAL A 5 5.44 0.17 6.43
N ASP A 6 6.08 -0.53 7.34
CA ASP A 6 6.73 -1.82 7.09
C ASP A 6 5.72 -2.96 7.25
N ILE A 7 5.57 -3.81 6.24
CA ILE A 7 4.87 -5.08 6.34
C ILE A 7 5.90 -6.18 6.16
N ILE A 8 6.24 -6.84 7.27
CA ILE A 8 7.25 -7.90 7.36
C ILE A 8 6.51 -9.24 7.54
N PRO A 9 6.37 -10.06 6.48
CA PRO A 9 5.70 -11.35 6.63
C PRO A 9 6.57 -12.31 7.42
N ALA A 10 6.07 -12.74 8.59
CA ALA A 10 6.71 -13.78 9.37
C ALA A 10 6.45 -15.15 8.70
N THR A 11 7.47 -15.74 8.07
CA THR A 11 7.35 -17.03 7.36
C THR A 11 7.31 -18.23 8.32
N GLY A 12 7.79 -18.06 9.55
CA GLY A 12 7.98 -19.16 10.50
C GLY A 12 9.04 -20.18 10.06
N THR A 13 9.91 -19.82 9.12
CA THR A 13 11.01 -20.66 8.63
C THR A 13 12.36 -19.98 8.87
N ASP A 14 13.46 -20.71 8.68
CA ASP A 14 14.82 -20.15 8.76
C ASP A 14 15.14 -19.11 7.68
N TYR A 15 14.25 -18.96 6.67
CA TYR A 15 14.43 -18.07 5.54
C TYR A 15 13.48 -16.88 5.59
N PHE A 16 14.04 -15.69 5.36
CA PHE A 16 13.29 -14.46 5.17
C PHE A 16 12.56 -14.44 3.83
N THR A 17 11.52 -13.62 3.74
CA THR A 17 10.81 -13.32 2.49
C THR A 17 10.88 -11.82 2.21
N THR A 18 10.41 -11.41 1.04
CA THR A 18 10.33 -10.01 0.65
C THR A 18 9.38 -9.25 1.57
N ASN A 19 9.84 -8.10 2.07
CA ASN A 19 9.01 -7.13 2.78
C ASN A 19 8.21 -6.27 1.81
N ILE A 20 7.12 -5.71 2.29
CA ILE A 20 6.34 -4.70 1.55
C ILE A 20 6.51 -3.38 2.28
N GLU A 21 6.75 -2.35 1.49
CA GLU A 21 6.88 -0.98 1.95
C GLU A 21 5.66 -0.18 1.53
N ASP A 22 5.09 0.58 2.46
CA ASP A 22 3.93 1.42 2.21
C ASP A 22 4.08 2.81 2.80
N GLY A 23 3.21 3.72 2.34
CA GLY A 23 3.12 5.08 2.85
C GLY A 23 1.68 5.48 3.11
N ILE A 24 1.41 5.94 4.33
CA ILE A 24 0.12 6.54 4.72
C ILE A 24 0.31 7.97 5.22
N ALA A 25 -0.77 8.74 5.21
CA ALA A 25 -0.85 9.95 6.00
C ALA A 25 -2.03 9.89 6.97
N LEU A 26 -1.83 10.48 8.15
CA LEU A 26 -2.89 10.83 9.07
C LEU A 26 -3.30 12.27 8.81
N ALA A 27 -4.57 12.47 8.48
CA ALA A 27 -5.17 13.76 8.19
C ALA A 27 -6.53 13.87 8.90
N ASP A 28 -6.73 14.95 9.63
CA ASP A 28 -8.03 15.27 10.21
C ASP A 28 -9.05 15.64 9.11
N GLN A 29 -10.27 15.98 9.51
CA GLN A 29 -11.32 16.31 8.54
C GLN A 29 -10.97 17.54 7.69
N ALA A 30 -10.49 18.63 8.29
CA ALA A 30 -10.19 19.86 7.57
C ALA A 30 -9.08 19.64 6.52
N LEU A 31 -8.01 18.92 6.88
CA LEU A 31 -6.93 18.61 5.95
C LEU A 31 -7.39 17.67 4.82
N ARG A 32 -8.29 16.72 5.09
CA ARG A 32 -8.85 15.86 4.04
C ARG A 32 -9.69 16.66 3.04
N GLU A 33 -10.52 17.58 3.53
CA GLU A 33 -11.31 18.49 2.67
C GLU A 33 -10.40 19.38 1.82
N GLU A 34 -9.31 19.91 2.40
CA GLU A 34 -8.33 20.71 1.67
C GLU A 34 -7.64 19.88 0.57
N ILE A 35 -7.18 18.66 0.88
CA ILE A 35 -6.56 17.76 -0.10
C ILE A 35 -7.53 17.42 -1.23
N ALA A 36 -8.79 17.13 -0.90
CA ALA A 36 -9.82 16.83 -1.88
C ALA A 36 -10.07 18.01 -2.84
N ALA A 37 -10.13 19.23 -2.31
CA ALA A 37 -10.36 20.44 -3.09
C ALA A 37 -9.15 20.83 -3.96
N ARG A 38 -7.94 20.77 -3.40
CA ARG A 38 -6.71 21.22 -4.08
C ARG A 38 -6.11 20.17 -5.02
N HIS A 39 -6.33 18.89 -4.73
CA HIS A 39 -5.72 17.77 -5.44
C HIS A 39 -6.74 16.66 -5.75
N PRO A 40 -7.79 16.96 -6.55
CA PRO A 40 -8.91 16.04 -6.78
C PRO A 40 -8.49 14.70 -7.41
N GLU A 41 -7.48 14.69 -8.28
CA GLU A 41 -6.98 13.45 -8.86
C GLU A 41 -6.26 12.56 -7.84
N ALA A 42 -5.50 13.16 -6.92
CA ALA A 42 -4.84 12.43 -5.85
C ALA A 42 -5.89 11.88 -4.88
N TRP A 43 -6.90 12.69 -4.54
CA TRP A 43 -8.04 12.29 -3.73
C TRP A 43 -8.76 11.07 -4.32
N ARG A 44 -9.09 11.10 -5.62
CA ARG A 44 -9.71 9.95 -6.30
C ARG A 44 -8.88 8.67 -6.19
N ARG A 45 -7.54 8.77 -6.29
CA ARG A 45 -6.66 7.61 -6.10
C ARG A 45 -6.69 7.11 -4.66
N ILE A 46 -6.68 8.01 -3.68
CA ILE A 46 -6.78 7.68 -2.25
C ILE A 46 -8.10 6.94 -1.99
N GLU A 47 -9.22 7.45 -2.48
CA GLU A 47 -10.53 6.81 -2.33
C GLU A 47 -10.59 5.42 -2.98
N ALA A 48 -10.11 5.30 -4.22
CA ALA A 48 -10.06 4.00 -4.90
C ALA A 48 -9.23 2.96 -4.12
N ARG A 49 -8.11 3.39 -3.52
CA ARG A 49 -7.28 2.52 -2.68
C ARG A 49 -7.96 2.15 -1.37
N ARG A 50 -8.65 3.10 -0.74
CA ARG A 50 -9.46 2.83 0.46
C ARG A 50 -10.56 1.81 0.19
N ALA A 51 -11.23 1.93 -0.96
CA ALA A 51 -12.22 0.96 -1.41
C ALA A 51 -11.58 -0.41 -1.63
N PHE A 52 -10.47 -0.49 -2.38
CA PHE A 52 -9.75 -1.73 -2.59
C PHE A 52 -9.33 -2.43 -1.28
N MET A 53 -8.71 -1.69 -0.35
CA MET A 53 -8.28 -2.25 0.93
C MET A 53 -9.48 -2.76 1.76
N THR A 54 -10.61 -2.04 1.72
CA THR A 54 -11.80 -2.41 2.50
C THR A 54 -12.56 -3.58 1.88
N GLU A 55 -12.81 -3.53 0.57
CA GLU A 55 -13.73 -4.42 -0.14
C GLU A 55 -13.03 -5.68 -0.67
N VAL A 56 -11.74 -5.60 -0.97
CA VAL A 56 -10.97 -6.73 -1.53
C VAL A 56 -10.07 -7.36 -0.48
N LEU A 57 -9.30 -6.56 0.26
CA LEU A 57 -8.37 -7.08 1.28
C LEU A 57 -9.01 -7.30 2.65
N GLY A 58 -10.19 -6.72 2.91
CA GLY A 58 -10.86 -6.77 4.22
C GLY A 58 -10.20 -5.89 5.30
N ILE A 59 -9.28 -4.99 4.92
CA ILE A 59 -8.58 -4.07 5.82
C ILE A 59 -9.39 -2.77 5.92
N ARG A 60 -10.06 -2.58 7.06
CA ARG A 60 -10.88 -1.38 7.30
C ARG A 60 -10.03 -0.23 7.82
N LEU A 61 -9.99 0.87 7.05
CA LEU A 61 -9.26 2.08 7.42
C LEU A 61 -10.18 3.14 8.03
N ARG A 62 -9.76 3.72 9.16
CA ARG A 62 -10.39 4.92 9.72
C ARG A 62 -10.36 6.08 8.71
N PRO A 63 -11.32 7.01 8.71
CA PRO A 63 -11.39 8.09 7.73
C PRO A 63 -10.12 8.94 7.64
N GLU A 64 -9.42 9.10 8.76
CA GLU A 64 -8.19 9.87 8.91
C GLU A 64 -6.94 9.20 8.30
N VAL A 65 -7.01 7.92 7.93
CA VAL A 65 -5.87 7.17 7.36
C VAL A 65 -5.91 7.20 5.83
N LEU A 66 -4.98 7.91 5.20
CA LEU A 66 -4.92 8.06 3.74
C LEU A 66 -3.82 7.18 3.13
N PRO A 67 -4.15 6.14 2.35
CA PRO A 67 -3.15 5.32 1.65
C PRO A 67 -2.61 6.03 0.40
N PHE A 68 -1.28 6.12 0.27
CA PHE A 68 -0.63 6.81 -0.85
C PHE A 68 0.05 5.88 -1.85
N SER A 69 0.43 4.68 -1.43
CA SER A 69 1.03 3.65 -2.30
C SER A 69 0.09 3.19 -3.41
N ASN A 70 0.68 2.76 -4.52
CA ASN A 70 -0.03 2.17 -5.65
C ASN A 70 -0.42 0.70 -5.43
N ILE A 71 0.18 0.01 -4.47
CA ILE A 71 -0.05 -1.42 -4.17
C ILE A 71 -0.19 -1.67 -2.66
N PRO A 72 -1.10 -0.97 -1.96
CA PRO A 72 -1.12 -0.99 -0.51
C PRO A 72 -1.43 -2.38 0.04
N ALA A 73 -0.60 -2.86 0.96
CA ALA A 73 -0.68 -4.17 1.60
C ALA A 73 -0.70 -5.38 0.64
N VAL A 74 -0.19 -5.24 -0.59
CA VAL A 74 -0.15 -6.33 -1.57
C VAL A 74 1.29 -6.81 -1.81
N LEU A 75 1.53 -8.10 -1.55
CA LEU A 75 2.74 -8.81 -1.99
C LEU A 75 2.38 -9.70 -3.19
N PRO A 76 2.76 -9.35 -4.43
CA PRO A 76 2.42 -10.15 -5.59
C PRO A 76 3.17 -11.52 -5.56
N PRO A 77 2.46 -12.64 -5.78
CA PRO A 77 3.00 -13.99 -5.59
C PRO A 77 4.13 -14.35 -6.57
N PHE A 78 4.24 -13.67 -7.70
CA PHE A 78 5.25 -13.98 -8.74
C PHE A 78 6.68 -13.67 -8.29
N TRP A 79 6.86 -12.85 -7.25
CA TRP A 79 8.18 -12.58 -6.65
C TRP A 79 8.64 -13.68 -5.68
N LEU A 80 7.85 -14.74 -5.49
CA LEU A 80 8.08 -15.81 -4.53
C LEU A 80 8.24 -17.20 -5.18
N SER A 81 8.35 -17.28 -6.51
CA SER A 81 8.72 -18.55 -7.17
C SER A 81 10.13 -18.94 -6.74
N ARG A 82 10.24 -19.92 -5.84
CA ARG A 82 11.52 -20.37 -5.25
C ARG A 82 12.58 -20.75 -6.30
N ASN A 83 12.13 -21.14 -7.49
CA ASN A 83 12.98 -21.61 -8.58
C ASN A 83 13.14 -20.56 -9.70
N SER A 84 12.83 -19.30 -9.43
CA SER A 84 12.90 -18.23 -10.44
C SER A 84 13.50 -16.96 -9.84
N ALA A 85 14.28 -16.24 -10.64
CA ALA A 85 14.82 -14.93 -10.29
C ALA A 85 14.55 -13.94 -11.44
N MET A 86 14.44 -12.64 -11.12
CA MET A 86 14.42 -11.62 -12.15
C MET A 86 15.77 -11.56 -12.86
N ALA A 87 15.74 -11.65 -14.19
CA ALA A 87 16.90 -11.43 -15.04
C ALA A 87 16.67 -10.20 -15.92
N VAL A 88 17.71 -9.41 -16.14
CA VAL A 88 17.68 -8.34 -17.15
C VAL A 88 17.69 -9.01 -18.52
N ALA A 89 16.63 -8.83 -19.30
CA ALA A 89 16.60 -9.30 -20.68
C ALA A 89 17.48 -8.40 -21.55
N SER A 90 18.41 -8.99 -22.29
CA SER A 90 19.04 -8.32 -23.43
C SER A 90 17.98 -8.05 -24.50
N ARG A 91 17.93 -6.82 -24.99
CA ARG A 91 17.07 -6.43 -26.12
C ARG A 91 17.46 -7.15 -27.40
#